data_AF-A0A945MLS6-F1
#
_entry.id   AF-A0A945MLS6-F1
#
_cell.length_a   1.000
_cell.length_b   1.000
_cell.length_c   1.000
_cell.angle_alpha   90.00
_cell.angle_beta   90.00
_cell.angle_gamma   90.00
#
_symmetry.space_group_name_H-M   'P 1'
#
loop_
_entity.id
_entity.type
_entity.pdbx_description
1 polymer ?
#
loop_
_entity_poly.entity_id
_entity_poly.type
_entity_poly.pdbx_seq_one_letter_code
_entity_poly.pdbx_strand_id
1 'polypeptide(L)'
;MFKAAWPLLIVALSTAPRCADATGTIDRSRAGERLLQHEVGMMEEWVYPYATVEAYWLPVVNVSAMGRAFGVRPSAIRQFRWGRSLAPRGHFLARTFWYTIWHQSEGNSTLMRRTTLRVGVDGRVIEKFEW
;
A
#
# COMPACT_ATOMS: atom_id res chain seq x y z
N MET A 1 -25.22 1.74 66.20
CA MET A 1 -23.95 1.79 65.43
C MET A 1 -24.29 1.63 63.96
N PHE A 2 -24.18 2.71 63.18
CA PHE A 2 -24.44 2.71 61.74
C PHE A 2 -23.18 2.24 60.98
N LYS A 3 -23.30 1.23 60.12
CA LYS A 3 -22.26 0.85 59.15
C LYS A 3 -22.63 1.46 57.80
N ALA A 4 -21.83 2.43 57.37
CA ALA A 4 -21.96 3.13 56.10
C ALA A 4 -21.59 2.22 54.92
N ALA A 5 -22.45 2.20 53.91
CA ALA A 5 -22.17 1.66 52.59
C ALA A 5 -21.34 2.68 51.79
N TRP A 6 -20.32 2.22 51.08
CA TRP A 6 -19.60 2.98 50.06
C TRP A 6 -19.53 2.12 48.79
N PRO A 7 -20.07 2.57 47.64
CA PRO A 7 -19.83 1.89 46.38
C PRO A 7 -18.48 2.36 45.79
N LEU A 8 -17.60 1.40 45.53
CA LEU A 8 -16.40 1.58 44.73
C LEU A 8 -16.80 1.86 43.28
N LEU A 9 -16.56 3.09 42.84
CA LEU A 9 -16.76 3.55 41.47
C LEU A 9 -15.60 3.02 40.61
N ILE A 10 -15.82 1.93 39.86
CA ILE A 10 -14.84 1.45 38.88
C ILE A 10 -14.95 2.33 37.64
N VAL A 11 -14.02 3.28 37.50
CA VAL A 11 -13.84 4.03 36.26
C VAL A 11 -13.19 3.09 35.24
N ALA A 12 -14.00 2.50 34.38
CA ALA A 12 -13.53 1.80 33.20
C ALA A 12 -12.92 2.84 32.23
N LEU A 13 -11.60 2.99 32.28
CA LEU A 13 -10.83 3.67 31.24
C LEU A 13 -10.99 2.86 29.94
N SER A 14 -11.95 3.26 29.09
CA SER A 14 -12.07 2.71 27.76
C SER A 14 -10.79 3.07 26.99
N THR A 15 -9.89 2.12 26.81
CA THR A 15 -8.81 2.20 25.84
C THR A 15 -9.43 2.10 24.45
N ALA A 16 -9.95 3.23 23.95
CA ALA A 16 -10.30 3.34 22.54
C ALA A 16 -9.07 2.89 21.73
N PRO A 17 -9.24 2.00 20.74
CA PRO A 17 -8.14 1.62 19.87
C PRO A 17 -7.70 2.89 19.16
N ARG A 18 -6.51 3.40 19.51
CA ARG A 18 -5.82 4.38 18.69
C ARG A 18 -5.64 3.70 17.34
N CYS A 19 -6.41 4.14 16.33
CA CYS A 19 -6.05 3.97 14.95
C CYS A 19 -4.68 4.65 14.77
N ALA A 20 -3.62 3.91 15.07
CA ALA A 20 -2.28 4.28 14.68
C ALA A 20 -2.26 4.13 13.17
N ASP A 21 -2.61 5.22 12.48
CA ASP A 21 -2.19 5.46 11.12
C ASP A 21 -0.66 5.36 11.13
N ALA A 22 -0.14 4.18 10.80
CA ALA A 22 1.26 4.03 10.47
C ALA A 22 1.45 4.76 9.13
N THR A 23 1.67 6.07 9.21
CA THR A 23 2.07 6.88 8.06
C THR A 23 3.42 6.32 7.61
N GLY A 24 3.38 5.48 6.56
CA GLY A 24 4.60 4.91 5.96
C GLY A 24 5.56 6.03 5.61
N THR A 25 6.85 5.74 5.63
CA THR A 25 7.85 6.75 5.25
C THR A 25 7.63 7.11 3.78
N ILE A 26 7.35 8.39 3.54
CA ILE A 26 7.20 8.93 2.18
C ILE A 26 8.60 9.07 1.60
N ASP A 27 8.92 8.20 0.67
CA ASP A 27 10.14 8.27 -0.12
C ASP A 27 9.86 9.01 -1.43
N ARG A 28 10.52 10.15 -1.61
CA ARG A 28 10.45 10.96 -2.83
C ARG A 28 11.65 10.76 -3.76
N SER A 29 12.54 9.81 -3.47
CA SER A 29 13.72 9.51 -4.31
C SER A 29 13.34 9.17 -5.75
N ARG A 30 12.17 8.57 -5.97
CA ARG A 30 11.63 8.20 -7.29
C ARG A 30 10.63 9.19 -7.86
N ALA A 31 10.37 10.30 -7.18
CA ALA A 31 9.45 11.31 -7.67
C ALA A 31 9.95 11.87 -9.01
N GLY A 32 9.11 11.82 -10.04
CA GLY A 32 9.47 12.23 -11.40
C GLY A 32 9.93 11.11 -12.32
N GLU A 33 10.22 9.91 -11.80
CA GLU A 33 10.49 8.74 -12.63
C GLU A 33 9.24 8.37 -13.44
N ARG A 34 9.41 7.93 -14.68
CA ARG A 34 8.30 7.55 -15.55
C ARG A 34 8.26 6.04 -15.69
N LEU A 35 7.17 5.43 -15.21
CA LEU A 35 6.89 4.03 -15.50
C LEU A 35 6.59 3.87 -16.99
N LEU A 36 7.04 2.77 -17.57
CA LEU A 36 6.78 2.48 -18.97
C LEU A 36 5.29 2.15 -19.12
N GLN A 37 4.59 2.79 -20.05
CA GLN A 37 3.13 2.61 -20.18
C GLN A 37 2.74 1.16 -20.45
N HIS A 38 3.56 0.40 -21.19
CA HIS A 38 3.30 -1.01 -21.41
C HIS A 38 3.38 -1.83 -20.12
N GLU A 39 4.24 -1.46 -19.16
CA GLU A 39 4.34 -2.13 -17.85
C GLU A 39 3.14 -1.81 -16.98
N VAL A 40 2.67 -0.55 -17.01
CA VAL A 40 1.43 -0.14 -16.34
C VAL A 40 0.26 -0.94 -16.90
N GLY A 41 0.15 -1.05 -18.22
CA GLY A 41 -0.87 -1.87 -18.88
C GLY A 41 -0.82 -3.33 -18.43
N MET A 42 0.37 -3.94 -18.40
CA MET A 42 0.55 -5.31 -17.90
C MET A 42 0.15 -5.45 -16.42
N MET A 43 0.48 -4.48 -15.57
CA MET A 43 0.10 -4.54 -14.15
C MET A 43 -1.43 -4.49 -13.94
N GLU A 44 -2.17 -3.80 -14.83
CA GLU A 44 -3.61 -3.62 -14.72
C GLU A 44 -4.44 -4.72 -15.41
N GLU A 45 -3.92 -5.30 -16.50
CA GLU A 45 -4.67 -6.17 -17.43
C GLU A 45 -5.39 -7.36 -16.74
N TRP A 46 -4.75 -8.00 -15.77
CA TRP A 46 -5.26 -9.22 -15.12
C TRP A 46 -5.83 -9.00 -13.72
N VAL A 47 -5.90 -7.75 -13.28
CA VAL A 47 -6.21 -7.42 -11.89
C VAL A 47 -7.34 -6.42 -11.87
N TYR A 48 -8.49 -6.81 -11.29
CA TYR A 48 -9.57 -5.87 -11.12
C TYR A 48 -9.14 -4.71 -10.20
N PRO A 49 -9.50 -3.46 -10.53
CA PRO A 49 -9.20 -2.33 -9.66
C PRO A 49 -9.72 -2.59 -8.25
N TYR A 50 -8.93 -2.23 -7.24
CA TYR A 50 -9.18 -2.41 -5.81
C TYR A 50 -9.16 -3.85 -5.29
N ALA A 51 -8.99 -4.87 -6.13
CA ALA A 51 -8.83 -6.25 -5.71
C ALA A 51 -7.37 -6.56 -5.33
N THR A 52 -7.18 -7.25 -4.20
CA THR A 52 -5.87 -7.83 -3.85
C THR A 52 -5.81 -9.22 -4.48
N VAL A 53 -4.75 -9.48 -5.23
CA VAL A 53 -4.49 -10.77 -5.87
C VAL A 53 -3.16 -11.33 -5.40
N GLU A 54 -3.09 -12.66 -5.25
CA GLU A 54 -1.82 -13.35 -5.03
C GLU A 54 -1.05 -13.40 -6.35
N ALA A 55 0.24 -13.05 -6.31
CA ALA A 55 1.10 -12.92 -7.47
C ALA A 55 1.29 -14.25 -8.22
N TYR A 56 1.13 -15.40 -7.54
CA TYR A 56 1.24 -16.71 -8.20
C TYR A 56 0.09 -17.01 -9.18
N TRP A 57 -1.04 -16.30 -9.08
CA TRP A 57 -2.13 -16.40 -10.06
C TRP A 57 -1.88 -15.57 -11.32
N LEU A 58 -0.88 -14.68 -11.30
CA LEU A 58 -0.62 -13.77 -12.39
C LEU A 58 0.40 -14.36 -13.37
N PRO A 59 0.30 -14.02 -14.67
CA PRO A 59 1.32 -14.43 -15.61
C PRO A 59 2.69 -13.86 -15.24
N VAL A 60 3.75 -14.62 -15.52
CA VAL A 60 5.13 -14.26 -15.17
C VAL A 60 5.54 -12.89 -15.72
N VAL A 61 5.04 -12.53 -16.91
CA VAL A 61 5.33 -11.23 -17.54
C VAL A 61 4.77 -10.05 -16.73
N ASN A 62 3.61 -10.22 -16.10
CA ASN A 62 2.97 -9.20 -15.26
C ASN A 62 3.73 -9.05 -13.94
N VAL A 63 4.09 -10.16 -13.28
CA VAL A 63 4.92 -10.13 -12.06
C VAL A 63 6.30 -9.54 -12.36
N SER A 64 6.85 -9.79 -13.54
CA SER A 64 8.11 -9.19 -13.98
C SER A 64 7.99 -7.68 -14.21
N ALA A 65 6.87 -7.21 -14.79
CA ALA A 65 6.58 -5.79 -14.92
C ALA A 65 6.45 -5.12 -13.55
N MET A 66 5.78 -5.76 -12.59
CA MET A 66 5.74 -5.29 -11.20
C MET A 66 7.14 -5.20 -10.60
N GLY A 67 7.98 -6.23 -10.78
CA GLY A 67 9.35 -6.20 -10.27
C GLY A 67 10.16 -5.02 -10.78
N ARG A 68 10.07 -4.71 -12.08
CA ARG A 68 10.73 -3.53 -12.67
C ARG A 68 10.13 -2.22 -12.16
N ALA A 69 8.81 -2.10 -12.16
CA ALA A 69 8.13 -0.89 -11.70
C ALA A 69 8.48 -0.56 -10.23
N PHE A 70 8.60 -1.57 -9.37
CA PHE A 70 8.88 -1.39 -7.94
C PHE A 70 10.36 -1.48 -7.57
N GLY A 71 11.24 -1.91 -8.47
CA GLY A 71 12.65 -2.18 -8.17
C GLY A 71 12.83 -3.35 -7.21
N VAL A 72 11.97 -4.37 -7.32
CA VAL A 72 11.95 -5.55 -6.44
C VAL A 72 12.10 -6.80 -7.28
N ARG A 73 12.78 -7.83 -6.76
CA ARG A 73 12.87 -9.12 -7.45
C ARG A 73 11.47 -9.72 -7.67
N PRO A 74 11.10 -10.12 -8.90
CA PRO A 74 9.75 -10.65 -9.19
C PRO A 74 9.34 -11.82 -8.27
N SER A 75 10.29 -12.72 -7.96
CA SER A 75 10.04 -13.88 -7.10
C SER A 75 9.78 -13.53 -5.63
N ALA A 76 10.10 -12.30 -5.20
CA ALA A 76 9.82 -11.83 -3.84
C ALA A 76 8.40 -11.30 -3.69
N ILE A 77 7.72 -10.96 -4.80
CA ILE A 77 6.37 -10.42 -4.81
C ILE A 77 5.37 -11.52 -4.48
N ARG A 78 4.51 -11.25 -3.49
CA ARG A 78 3.50 -12.18 -2.99
C ARG A 78 2.09 -11.73 -3.33
N GLN A 79 1.80 -10.46 -3.15
CA GLN A 79 0.49 -9.91 -3.47
C GLN A 79 0.65 -8.61 -4.25
N PHE A 80 -0.38 -8.32 -5.04
CA PHE A 80 -0.49 -7.08 -5.78
C PHE A 80 -1.91 -6.53 -5.70
N ARG A 81 -2.01 -5.21 -5.69
CA ARG A 81 -3.27 -4.47 -5.72
C ARG A 81 -3.05 -3.14 -6.41
N TRP A 82 -4.05 -2.64 -7.10
CA TRP A 82 -4.02 -1.28 -7.63
C TRP A 82 -5.38 -0.60 -7.52
N GLY A 83 -5.42 0.70 -7.76
CA GLY A 83 -6.68 1.43 -7.83
C GLY A 83 -6.51 2.89 -8.21
N ARG A 84 -7.65 3.59 -8.35
CA ARG A 84 -7.67 5.03 -8.59
C ARG A 84 -7.76 5.78 -7.27
N SER A 85 -7.15 6.96 -7.23
CA SER A 85 -7.28 7.89 -6.12
C SER A 85 -8.74 8.32 -5.94
N LEU A 86 -9.19 8.30 -4.69
CA LEU A 86 -10.53 8.76 -4.29
C LEU A 86 -10.51 10.23 -3.82
N ALA A 87 -9.43 10.95 -4.06
CA ALA A 87 -9.33 12.36 -3.67
C ALA A 87 -10.42 13.20 -4.38
N PRO A 88 -11.00 14.21 -3.70
CA PRO A 88 -12.06 15.03 -4.27
C PRO A 88 -11.57 15.81 -5.49
N ARG A 89 -12.50 16.20 -6.36
CA ARG A 89 -12.19 17.04 -7.53
C ARG A 89 -11.49 18.33 -7.07
N GLY A 90 -10.44 18.74 -7.78
CA GLY A 90 -9.61 19.90 -7.43
C GLY A 90 -8.41 19.58 -6.53
N HIS A 91 -8.35 18.39 -5.91
CA HIS A 91 -7.17 17.96 -5.17
C HIS A 91 -6.02 17.56 -6.12
N PHE A 92 -4.77 17.82 -5.75
CA PHE A 92 -3.61 17.52 -6.60
C PHE A 92 -3.43 16.01 -6.90
N LEU A 93 -3.95 15.15 -6.02
CA LEU A 93 -4.00 13.70 -6.21
C LEU A 93 -5.27 13.21 -6.93
N ALA A 94 -6.21 14.09 -7.27
CA ALA A 94 -7.36 13.71 -8.08
C ALA A 94 -6.85 13.21 -9.43
N ARG A 95 -7.33 12.04 -9.88
CA ARG A 95 -6.89 11.37 -11.12
C ARG A 95 -5.51 10.71 -11.07
N THR A 96 -4.98 10.43 -9.88
CA THR A 96 -3.80 9.56 -9.75
C THR A 96 -4.20 8.10 -9.57
N PHE A 97 -3.28 7.19 -9.86
CA PHE A 97 -3.39 5.77 -9.58
C PHE A 97 -2.46 5.40 -8.43
N TRP A 98 -2.79 4.34 -7.72
CA TRP A 98 -1.88 3.72 -6.78
C TRP A 98 -1.72 2.25 -7.08
N TYR A 99 -0.51 1.75 -6.89
CA TYR A 99 -0.14 0.36 -7.07
C TYR A 99 0.57 -0.07 -5.80
N THR A 100 0.18 -1.21 -5.23
CA THR A 100 0.73 -1.75 -3.99
C THR A 100 1.19 -3.18 -4.22
N ILE A 101 2.41 -3.48 -3.80
CA ILE A 101 2.90 -4.85 -3.68
C ILE A 101 3.17 -5.21 -2.22
N TRP A 102 3.00 -6.48 -1.90
CA TRP A 102 3.56 -7.10 -0.71
C TRP A 102 4.68 -8.02 -1.15
N HIS A 103 5.87 -7.84 -0.60
CA HIS A 103 7.04 -8.60 -1.01
C HIS A 103 7.95 -8.92 0.16
N GLN A 104 8.71 -10.01 0.05
CA GLN A 104 9.74 -10.32 1.03
C GLN A 104 10.86 -9.29 1.00
N SER A 105 11.39 -8.94 2.17
CA SER A 105 12.58 -8.10 2.31
C SER A 105 13.82 -8.85 1.81
N GLU A 106 14.70 -8.17 1.06
CA GLU A 106 15.92 -8.80 0.52
C GLU A 106 16.89 -9.27 1.61
N GLY A 107 16.95 -8.56 2.74
CA GLY A 107 17.81 -8.91 3.88
C GLY A 107 17.17 -9.84 4.91
N ASN A 108 15.86 -10.12 4.79
CA ASN A 108 15.15 -11.01 5.72
C ASN A 108 13.90 -11.60 5.05
N SER A 109 13.98 -12.88 4.65
CA SER A 109 12.91 -13.57 3.95
C SER A 109 11.65 -13.82 4.78
N THR A 110 11.72 -13.68 6.11
CA THR A 110 10.54 -13.78 6.99
C THR A 110 9.80 -12.46 7.13
N LEU A 111 10.46 -11.34 6.79
CA LEU A 111 9.86 -10.01 6.85
C LEU A 111 9.11 -9.72 5.55
N MET A 112 7.80 -9.52 5.66
CA MET A 112 6.97 -8.99 4.58
C MET A 112 7.01 -7.46 4.61
N ARG A 113 7.36 -6.83 3.50
CA ARG A 113 7.25 -5.40 3.27
C ARG A 113 6.06 -5.08 2.41
N ARG A 114 5.51 -3.89 2.60
CA ARG A 114 4.51 -3.32 1.70
C ARG A 114 5.12 -2.10 1.02
N THR A 115 5.00 -2.01 -0.30
CA THR A 115 5.40 -0.82 -1.05
C THR A 115 4.25 -0.34 -1.89
N THR A 116 3.97 0.96 -1.85
CA THR A 116 2.96 1.60 -2.69
C THR A 116 3.58 2.70 -3.53
N LEU A 117 3.32 2.68 -4.83
CA LEU A 117 3.63 3.76 -5.74
C LEU A 117 2.36 4.56 -6.02
N ARG A 118 2.46 5.88 -5.93
CA ARG A 118 1.45 6.82 -6.45
C ARG A 118 1.91 7.29 -7.82
N VAL A 119 1.05 7.21 -8.82
CA VAL A 119 1.41 7.46 -10.21
C VAL A 119 0.39 8.41 -10.84
N GLY A 120 0.87 9.40 -11.60
CA GLY A 120 0.05 10.28 -12.41
C GLY A 120 -0.55 9.59 -13.63
N VAL A 121 -1.52 10.23 -14.27
CA VAL A 121 -2.12 9.77 -15.54
C VAL A 121 -1.10 9.61 -16.69
N ASP A 122 0.03 10.30 -16.61
CA ASP A 122 1.12 10.26 -17.58
C ASP A 122 2.13 9.12 -17.34
N GLY A 123 1.93 8.33 -16.27
CA GLY A 123 2.82 7.26 -15.82
C GLY A 123 3.95 7.75 -14.90
N ARG A 124 3.96 9.04 -14.51
CA ARG A 124 4.99 9.58 -13.62
C ARG A 124 4.75 9.19 -12.17
N VAL A 125 5.77 8.66 -11.50
CA VAL A 125 5.74 8.39 -10.06
C VAL A 125 5.74 9.73 -9.31
N ILE A 126 4.74 9.89 -8.44
CA ILE A 126 4.55 11.07 -7.61
C ILE A 126 5.18 10.83 -6.23
N GLU A 127 4.87 9.68 -5.62
CA GLU A 127 5.30 9.30 -4.28
C GLU A 127 5.50 7.78 -4.18
N LYS A 128 6.46 7.36 -3.36
CA LYS A 128 6.61 5.97 -2.90
C LYS A 128 6.38 5.93 -1.39
N PHE A 129 5.64 4.92 -0.93
CA PHE A 129 5.43 4.63 0.48
C PHE A 129 5.94 3.24 0.79
N GLU A 130 6.67 3.08 1.89
CA GLU A 130 7.12 1.79 2.39
C GLU A 130 6.63 1.60 3.83
N TRP A 131 6.16 0.38 4.13
CA TRP A 131 5.73 -0.05 5.47
C TRP A 131 6.34 -1.41 5.79
#